data_AF-A0A9X2B0R2-F1
#
_entry.id   AF-A0A9X2B0R2-F1
#
_cell.length_a   1.000
_cell.length_b   1.000
_cell.length_c   1.000
_cell.angle_alpha   90.00
_cell.angle_beta   90.00
_cell.angle_gamma   90.00
#
_symmetry.space_group_name_H-M   'P 1'
#
loop_
_entity.id
_entity.type
_entity.pdbx_description
1 polymer ?
#
loop_
_entity_poly.entity_id
_entity_poly.type
_entity_poly.pdbx_seq_one_letter_code
_entity_poly.pdbx_strand_id
1 'polypeptide(L)'
;MRYFTKEWYELSQRTSFHLLLEEESQAETFSEAYFQQLYSAELNKWLHLHEEVASIMQANGTNEPFNKDKETKQFYESIIYNQEHLKKSLPETILNQIADLRVFALNKATRDVINTVSQFCEDNKRSVDTTIDNYRKYHTEASLSMDREIVDNFRFHDCRIIKSILNDKSITLLLDNTGGFTDIDELIFENVTIIKQDAGLENSWWLYEEVYKVNDKYEFHMLLQNQDTGLINFIISAEQAFFRRLGSDVD
;
A
#
# COMPACT_ATOMS: atom_id res chain seq x y z
N MET A 1 12.71 16.05 -11.15
CA MET A 1 11.86 14.95 -11.66
C MET A 1 11.43 14.15 -10.45
N ARG A 2 10.15 13.80 -10.32
CA ARG A 2 9.62 13.07 -9.16
C ARG A 2 9.48 11.58 -9.49
N TYR A 3 9.84 10.70 -8.56
CA TYR A 3 9.91 9.25 -8.79
C TYR A 3 8.66 8.52 -8.28
N PHE A 4 8.32 8.69 -7.01
CA PHE A 4 7.19 8.06 -6.32
C PHE A 4 5.92 8.92 -6.45
N THR A 5 5.37 8.91 -7.66
CA THR A 5 4.09 9.57 -7.96
C THR A 5 2.89 8.70 -7.59
N LYS A 6 1.69 9.27 -7.66
CA LYS A 6 0.44 8.52 -7.45
C LYS A 6 0.28 7.41 -8.48
N GLU A 7 0.58 7.72 -9.74
CA GLU A 7 0.51 6.78 -10.87
C GLU A 7 1.52 5.64 -10.69
N TRP A 8 2.73 5.93 -10.22
CA TRP A 8 3.72 4.90 -9.89
C TRP A 8 3.24 4.00 -8.76
N TYR A 9 2.62 4.56 -7.71
CA TYR A 9 2.07 3.76 -6.62
C TYR A 9 0.90 2.89 -7.10
N GLU A 10 -0.03 3.43 -7.88
CA GLU A 10 -1.12 2.64 -8.46
C GLU A 10 -0.60 1.50 -9.36
N LEU A 11 0.53 1.71 -10.04
CA LEU A 11 1.20 0.68 -10.82
C LEU A 11 1.81 -0.41 -9.93
N SER A 12 2.40 -0.02 -8.79
CA SER A 12 3.01 -0.96 -7.84
C SER A 12 1.99 -1.93 -7.23
N GLN A 13 0.74 -1.49 -7.08
CA GLN A 13 -0.38 -2.33 -6.63
C GLN A 13 -0.81 -3.39 -7.65
N ARG A 14 -0.29 -3.37 -8.89
CA ARG A 14 -0.72 -4.23 -10.01
C ARG A 14 0.39 -5.18 -10.48
N THR A 15 1.28 -5.58 -9.58
CA THR A 15 2.48 -6.38 -9.89
C THR A 15 2.33 -7.86 -9.57
N SER A 16 1.21 -8.29 -8.98
CA SER A 16 1.09 -9.62 -8.34
C SER A 16 -0.24 -10.34 -8.55
N PHE A 17 -1.15 -9.84 -9.41
CA PHE A 17 -2.47 -10.46 -9.61
C PHE A 17 -2.42 -11.91 -10.11
N HIS A 18 -1.31 -12.32 -10.75
CA HIS A 18 -1.12 -13.68 -11.24
C HIS A 18 -0.67 -14.68 -10.16
N LEU A 19 -0.15 -14.21 -9.00
CA LEU A 19 0.57 -15.08 -8.05
C LEU A 19 -0.31 -16.19 -7.45
N LEU A 20 -1.60 -15.92 -7.26
CA LEU A 20 -2.53 -16.88 -6.68
C LEU A 20 -3.36 -17.63 -7.72
N LEU A 21 -3.27 -17.25 -9.01
CA LEU A 21 -4.11 -17.85 -10.04
C LEU A 21 -3.75 -19.31 -10.28
N GLU A 22 -4.77 -20.15 -10.27
CA GLU A 22 -4.68 -21.56 -10.60
C GLU A 22 -5.39 -21.81 -11.93
N GLU A 23 -4.77 -22.65 -12.77
CA GLU A 23 -5.34 -23.02 -14.05
C GLU A 23 -6.63 -23.83 -13.87
N GLU A 24 -7.67 -23.42 -14.59
CA GLU A 24 -8.96 -24.07 -14.62
C GLU A 24 -9.58 -24.01 -16.02
N SER A 25 -9.82 -25.17 -16.60
CA SER A 25 -10.45 -25.30 -17.92
C SER A 25 -11.91 -24.82 -17.92
N GLN A 26 -12.65 -25.03 -16.82
CA GLN A 26 -14.04 -24.59 -16.71
C GLN A 26 -14.19 -23.06 -16.66
N ALA A 27 -13.10 -22.32 -16.45
CA ALA A 27 -13.08 -20.86 -16.46
C ALA A 27 -13.09 -20.26 -17.89
N GLU A 28 -13.02 -21.08 -18.94
CA GLU A 28 -13.08 -20.63 -20.34
C GLU A 28 -14.46 -20.08 -20.74
N THR A 29 -15.52 -20.48 -20.03
CA THR A 29 -16.89 -20.07 -20.33
C THR A 29 -17.64 -19.67 -19.07
N PHE A 30 -18.62 -18.78 -19.21
CA PHE A 30 -19.52 -18.44 -18.11
C PHE A 30 -20.40 -19.64 -17.75
N SER A 31 -20.39 -20.04 -16.48
CA SER A 31 -21.21 -21.15 -15.97
C SER A 31 -21.64 -20.91 -14.53
N GLU A 32 -22.94 -20.66 -14.33
CA GLU A 32 -23.50 -20.46 -12.99
C GLU A 32 -23.36 -21.72 -12.12
N ALA A 33 -23.56 -22.90 -12.70
CA ALA A 33 -23.42 -24.16 -11.98
C ALA A 33 -21.97 -24.37 -11.47
N TYR A 34 -20.98 -24.05 -12.31
CA TYR A 34 -19.58 -24.14 -11.92
C TYR A 34 -19.24 -23.11 -10.83
N PHE A 35 -19.66 -21.85 -11.00
CA PHE A 35 -19.43 -20.82 -9.99
C PHE A 35 -20.00 -21.21 -8.62
N GLN A 36 -21.25 -21.71 -8.56
CA GLN A 36 -21.88 -22.13 -7.29
C GLN A 36 -21.13 -23.30 -6.62
N GLN A 37 -20.64 -24.24 -7.42
CA GLN A 37 -19.80 -25.35 -6.92
C GLN A 37 -18.48 -24.83 -6.36
N LEU A 38 -17.77 -23.99 -7.12
CA LEU A 38 -16.48 -23.43 -6.72
C LEU A 38 -16.63 -22.54 -5.47
N TYR A 39 -17.62 -21.65 -5.45
CA TYR A 39 -17.92 -20.79 -4.31
C TYR A 39 -18.16 -21.61 -3.04
N SER A 40 -18.98 -22.67 -3.14
CA SER A 40 -19.27 -23.54 -2.00
C SER A 40 -18.02 -24.28 -1.50
N ALA A 41 -17.14 -24.71 -2.41
CA ALA A 41 -15.90 -25.37 -2.07
C ALA A 41 -14.93 -24.40 -1.36
N GLU A 42 -14.72 -23.20 -1.89
CA GLU A 42 -13.83 -22.21 -1.29
C GLU A 42 -14.38 -21.65 0.04
N LEU A 43 -15.69 -21.46 0.16
CA LEU A 43 -16.32 -21.09 1.44
C LEU A 43 -16.06 -22.17 2.51
N ASN A 44 -16.18 -23.45 2.16
CA ASN A 44 -15.91 -24.51 3.13
C ASN A 44 -14.44 -24.54 3.57
N LYS A 45 -13.49 -24.28 2.66
CA LYS A 45 -12.07 -24.15 3.01
C LYS A 45 -11.82 -22.95 3.93
N TRP A 46 -12.42 -21.80 3.63
CA TRP A 46 -12.37 -20.59 4.47
C TRP A 46 -12.85 -20.88 5.88
N LEU A 47 -14.04 -21.47 6.00
CA LEU A 47 -14.64 -21.79 7.30
C LEU A 47 -13.79 -22.77 8.10
N HIS A 48 -13.25 -23.80 7.46
CA HIS A 48 -12.36 -24.76 8.11
C HIS A 48 -11.09 -24.08 8.65
N LEU A 49 -10.42 -23.28 7.81
CA LEU A 49 -9.23 -22.54 8.22
C LEU A 49 -9.50 -21.62 9.42
N HIS A 50 -10.61 -20.88 9.39
CA HIS A 50 -10.95 -19.98 10.49
C HIS A 50 -11.40 -20.70 11.76
N GLU A 51 -12.01 -21.87 11.66
CA GLU A 51 -12.30 -22.74 12.81
C GLU A 51 -11.00 -23.26 13.46
N GLU A 52 -10.02 -23.67 12.65
CA GLU A 52 -8.69 -24.08 13.13
C GLU A 52 -7.95 -22.91 13.81
N VAL A 53 -7.91 -21.74 13.16
CA VAL A 53 -7.28 -20.53 13.72
C VAL A 53 -7.93 -20.14 15.04
N ALA A 54 -9.27 -20.11 15.11
CA ALA A 54 -9.98 -19.80 16.35
C ALA A 54 -9.66 -20.81 17.47
N SER A 55 -9.53 -22.09 17.14
CA SER A 55 -9.15 -23.14 18.10
C SER A 55 -7.73 -22.92 18.67
N ILE A 56 -6.77 -22.54 17.81
CA ILE A 56 -5.40 -22.20 18.23
C ILE A 56 -5.40 -20.92 19.09
N MET A 57 -6.16 -19.90 18.69
CA MET A 57 -6.24 -18.64 19.43
C MET A 57 -6.86 -18.82 20.83
N GLN A 58 -7.85 -19.70 20.96
CA GLN A 58 -8.42 -20.10 22.25
C GLN A 58 -7.42 -20.82 23.14
N ALA A 59 -6.65 -21.76 22.57
CA ALA A 59 -5.57 -22.42 23.31
C ALA A 59 -4.51 -21.43 23.83
N ASN A 60 -4.34 -20.29 23.15
CA ASN A 60 -3.42 -19.21 23.53
C ASN A 60 -4.06 -18.10 24.38
N GLY A 61 -5.29 -18.29 24.89
CA GLY A 61 -5.93 -17.36 25.83
C GLY A 61 -6.75 -16.24 25.19
N THR A 62 -7.02 -16.31 23.89
CA THR A 62 -7.91 -15.37 23.19
C THR A 62 -9.35 -15.89 23.23
N ASN A 63 -10.31 -15.06 23.63
CA ASN A 63 -11.68 -15.52 23.93
C ASN A 63 -12.69 -15.33 22.78
N GLU A 64 -12.26 -15.07 21.54
CA GLU A 64 -13.20 -14.96 20.42
C GLU A 64 -13.54 -16.36 19.86
N PRO A 65 -14.78 -16.85 20.01
CA PRO A 65 -15.17 -18.13 19.43
C PRO A 65 -15.38 -18.02 17.92
N PHE A 66 -15.13 -19.12 17.20
CA PHE A 66 -15.48 -19.22 15.78
C PHE A 66 -16.98 -18.96 15.59
N ASN A 67 -17.31 -18.08 14.65
CA ASN A 67 -18.69 -17.75 14.29
C ASN A 67 -18.88 -17.93 12.78
N LYS A 68 -19.50 -19.06 12.41
CA LYS A 68 -19.72 -19.43 11.02
C LYS A 68 -20.48 -18.37 10.21
N ASP A 69 -21.49 -17.71 10.78
CA ASP A 69 -22.29 -16.71 10.07
C ASP A 69 -21.47 -15.44 9.81
N LYS A 70 -20.66 -15.01 10.79
CA LYS A 70 -19.72 -13.90 10.64
C LYS A 70 -18.69 -14.20 9.55
N GLU A 71 -18.08 -15.37 9.59
CA GLU A 71 -17.07 -15.78 8.61
C GLU A 71 -17.65 -15.95 7.20
N THR A 72 -18.85 -16.50 7.08
CA THR A 72 -19.55 -16.60 5.79
C THR A 72 -19.82 -15.23 5.19
N LYS A 73 -20.22 -14.25 6.03
CA LYS A 73 -20.43 -12.87 5.59
C LYS A 73 -19.11 -12.22 5.15
N GLN A 74 -18.03 -12.41 5.92
CA GLN A 74 -16.71 -11.87 5.58
C GLN A 74 -16.16 -12.46 4.27
N PHE A 75 -16.34 -13.76 4.06
CA PHE A 75 -16.00 -14.40 2.78
C PHE A 75 -16.77 -13.78 1.61
N TYR A 76 -18.10 -13.60 1.76
CA TYR A 76 -18.90 -12.97 0.72
C TYR A 76 -18.46 -11.53 0.42
N GLU A 77 -18.21 -10.73 1.46
CA GLU A 77 -17.72 -9.36 1.33
C GLU A 77 -16.34 -9.28 0.67
N SER A 78 -15.43 -10.21 0.97
CA SER A 78 -14.10 -10.26 0.35
C SER A 78 -14.18 -10.58 -1.14
N ILE A 79 -15.09 -11.48 -1.56
CA ILE A 79 -15.32 -11.78 -2.98
C ILE A 79 -15.91 -10.59 -3.75
N ILE A 80 -16.83 -9.83 -3.15
CA ILE A 80 -17.34 -8.60 -3.76
C ILE A 80 -16.21 -7.58 -3.91
N TYR A 81 -15.45 -7.36 -2.83
CA TYR A 81 -14.34 -6.42 -2.82
C TYR A 81 -13.31 -6.77 -3.90
N ASN A 82 -12.91 -8.05 -3.98
CA ASN A 82 -11.93 -8.52 -4.96
C ASN A 82 -12.41 -8.30 -6.39
N GLN A 83 -13.68 -8.58 -6.69
CA GLN A 83 -14.24 -8.32 -8.03
C GLN A 83 -14.16 -6.84 -8.41
N GLU A 84 -14.60 -5.95 -7.52
CA GLU A 84 -14.57 -4.50 -7.78
C GLU A 84 -13.14 -3.97 -7.89
N HIS A 85 -12.22 -4.48 -7.07
CA HIS A 85 -10.81 -4.15 -7.15
C HIS A 85 -10.22 -4.59 -8.49
N LEU A 86 -10.41 -5.85 -8.88
CA LEU A 86 -9.91 -6.39 -10.14
C LEU A 86 -10.47 -5.64 -11.35
N LYS A 87 -11.76 -5.32 -11.33
CA LYS A 87 -12.43 -4.55 -12.40
C LYS A 87 -11.84 -3.16 -12.59
N LYS A 88 -11.40 -2.51 -11.51
CA LYS A 88 -10.75 -1.19 -11.56
C LYS A 88 -9.27 -1.26 -11.93
N SER A 89 -8.60 -2.35 -11.52
CA SER A 89 -7.14 -2.47 -11.61
C SER A 89 -6.65 -3.13 -12.89
N LEU A 90 -7.41 -4.08 -13.46
CA LEU A 90 -7.03 -4.76 -14.69
C LEU A 90 -7.38 -3.93 -15.94
N PRO A 91 -6.53 -3.94 -16.98
CA PRO A 91 -6.87 -3.37 -18.28
C PRO A 91 -8.11 -4.03 -18.88
N GLU A 92 -8.91 -3.26 -19.63
CA GLU A 92 -10.09 -3.75 -20.34
C GLU A 92 -9.77 -4.93 -21.28
N THR A 93 -8.59 -4.91 -21.91
CA THR A 93 -8.12 -6.00 -22.77
C THR A 93 -7.92 -7.33 -22.04
N ILE A 94 -7.60 -7.29 -20.74
CA ILE A 94 -7.51 -8.49 -19.90
C ILE A 94 -8.90 -8.87 -19.40
N LEU A 95 -9.70 -7.90 -18.95
CA LEU A 95 -11.07 -8.14 -18.48
C LEU A 95 -11.91 -8.84 -19.56
N ASN A 96 -11.76 -8.45 -20.83
CA ASN A 96 -12.47 -9.07 -21.95
C ASN A 96 -12.05 -10.53 -22.24
N GLN A 97 -10.93 -11.01 -21.70
CA GLN A 97 -10.51 -12.40 -21.80
C GLN A 97 -11.04 -13.27 -20.66
N ILE A 98 -11.53 -12.65 -19.57
CA ILE A 98 -12.07 -13.35 -18.41
C ILE A 98 -13.55 -13.64 -18.66
N ALA A 99 -13.92 -14.91 -18.83
CA ALA A 99 -15.29 -15.29 -19.11
C ALA A 99 -16.25 -15.07 -17.92
N ASP A 100 -15.76 -15.24 -16.69
CA ASP A 100 -16.51 -14.96 -15.45
C ASP A 100 -15.57 -14.36 -14.39
N LEU A 101 -15.73 -13.06 -14.11
CA LEU A 101 -14.92 -12.35 -13.12
C LEU A 101 -15.07 -12.92 -11.70
N ARG A 102 -16.20 -13.58 -11.39
CA ARG A 102 -16.43 -14.20 -10.08
C ARG A 102 -15.54 -15.42 -9.86
N VAL A 103 -15.34 -16.21 -10.92
CA VAL A 103 -14.43 -17.36 -10.94
C VAL A 103 -12.98 -16.88 -10.85
N PHE A 104 -12.63 -15.82 -11.57
CA PHE A 104 -11.32 -15.19 -11.47
C PHE A 104 -11.03 -14.62 -10.08
N ALA A 105 -12.02 -13.98 -9.43
CA ALA A 105 -11.89 -13.49 -8.05
C ALA A 105 -11.72 -14.60 -7.00
N LEU A 106 -12.03 -15.85 -7.36
CA LEU A 106 -11.73 -17.07 -6.60
C LEU A 106 -10.42 -17.74 -7.06
N ASN A 107 -9.55 -16.96 -7.71
CA ASN A 107 -8.23 -17.35 -8.19
C ASN A 107 -8.22 -18.46 -9.25
N LYS A 108 -9.28 -18.59 -10.06
CA LYS A 108 -9.36 -19.56 -11.15
C LYS A 108 -9.38 -18.88 -12.51
N ALA A 109 -8.51 -19.30 -13.42
CA ALA A 109 -8.43 -18.73 -14.75
C ALA A 109 -7.92 -19.74 -15.77
N THR A 110 -8.18 -19.51 -17.06
CA THR A 110 -7.56 -20.32 -18.11
C THR A 110 -6.06 -20.02 -18.19
N ARG A 111 -5.29 -20.95 -18.74
CA ARG A 111 -3.85 -20.76 -18.95
C ARG A 111 -3.52 -19.49 -19.72
N ASP A 112 -4.30 -19.16 -20.75
CA ASP A 112 -4.08 -17.98 -21.58
C ASP A 112 -4.33 -16.67 -20.81
N VAL A 113 -5.38 -16.63 -19.99
CA VAL A 113 -5.64 -15.49 -19.10
C VAL A 113 -4.50 -15.35 -18.08
N ILE A 114 -4.05 -16.44 -17.46
CA ILE A 114 -2.93 -16.43 -16.51
C ILE A 114 -1.68 -15.85 -17.18
N ASN A 115 -1.30 -16.36 -18.35
CA ASN A 115 -0.12 -15.87 -19.08
C ASN A 115 -0.22 -14.37 -19.38
N THR A 116 -1.39 -13.89 -19.79
CA THR A 116 -1.62 -12.47 -20.08
C THR A 116 -1.53 -11.60 -18.82
N VAL A 117 -2.13 -12.03 -17.71
CA VAL A 117 -2.05 -11.32 -16.42
C VAL A 117 -0.62 -11.33 -15.88
N SER A 118 0.10 -12.45 -16.00
CA SER A 118 1.51 -12.55 -15.62
C SER A 118 2.36 -11.55 -16.39
N GLN A 119 2.22 -11.48 -17.71
CA GLN A 119 2.97 -10.52 -18.54
C GLN A 119 2.67 -9.08 -18.11
N PHE A 120 1.40 -8.73 -17.91
CA PHE A 120 0.99 -7.41 -17.42
C PHE A 120 1.64 -7.08 -16.06
N CYS A 121 1.60 -8.01 -15.12
CA CYS A 121 2.19 -7.84 -13.80
C CYS A 121 3.72 -7.70 -13.85
N GLU A 122 4.40 -8.50 -14.68
CA GLU A 122 5.85 -8.46 -14.87
C GLU A 122 6.31 -7.14 -15.51
N ASP A 123 5.57 -6.63 -16.49
CA ASP A 123 5.85 -5.34 -17.13
C ASP A 123 5.66 -4.19 -16.14
N ASN A 124 4.59 -4.21 -15.36
CA ASN A 124 4.37 -3.25 -14.28
C ASN A 124 5.51 -3.31 -13.25
N LYS A 125 5.90 -4.52 -12.84
CA LYS A 125 6.99 -4.73 -11.89
C LYS A 125 8.31 -4.16 -12.42
N ARG A 126 8.64 -4.41 -13.69
CA ARG A 126 9.84 -3.87 -14.33
C ARG A 126 9.85 -2.34 -14.30
N SER A 127 8.72 -1.71 -14.59
CA SER A 127 8.57 -0.25 -14.54
C SER A 127 8.74 0.28 -13.11
N VAL A 128 8.10 -0.38 -12.13
CA VAL A 128 8.18 -0.02 -10.71
C VAL A 128 9.62 -0.11 -10.20
N ASP A 129 10.28 -1.25 -10.45
CA ASP A 129 11.66 -1.51 -10.03
C ASP A 129 12.64 -0.52 -10.70
N THR A 130 12.42 -0.19 -11.98
CA THR A 130 13.24 0.81 -12.69
C THR A 130 13.17 2.18 -12.02
N THR A 131 11.98 2.63 -11.60
CA THR A 131 11.81 3.90 -10.88
C THR A 131 12.50 3.87 -9.53
N ILE A 132 12.36 2.78 -8.77
CA ILE A 132 13.05 2.60 -7.48
C ILE A 132 14.56 2.68 -7.68
N ASP A 133 15.11 1.97 -8.66
CA ASP A 133 16.55 1.94 -8.91
C ASP A 133 17.09 3.30 -9.38
N ASN A 134 16.31 4.03 -10.18
CA ASN A 134 16.69 5.39 -10.59
C ASN A 134 16.68 6.36 -9.42
N TYR A 135 15.69 6.28 -8.53
CA TYR A 135 15.68 7.10 -7.32
C TYR A 135 16.84 6.73 -6.39
N ARG A 136 17.11 5.44 -6.19
CA ARG A 136 18.26 4.98 -5.39
C ARG A 136 19.58 5.55 -5.92
N LYS A 137 19.82 5.48 -7.23
CA LYS A 137 21.02 6.07 -7.86
C LYS A 137 21.11 7.57 -7.59
N TYR A 138 20.02 8.30 -7.85
CA TYR A 138 19.95 9.74 -7.57
C TYR A 138 20.23 10.03 -6.09
N HIS A 139 19.57 9.34 -5.16
CA HIS A 139 19.71 9.55 -3.74
C HIS A 139 21.13 9.24 -3.24
N THR A 140 21.77 8.19 -3.77
CA THR A 140 23.18 7.89 -3.47
C THR A 140 24.10 9.05 -3.85
N GLU A 141 23.92 9.66 -5.02
CA GLU A 141 24.73 10.80 -5.46
C GLU A 141 24.39 12.07 -4.68
N ALA A 142 23.10 12.36 -4.50
CA ALA A 142 22.62 13.57 -3.86
C ALA A 142 22.96 13.61 -2.36
N SER A 143 22.91 12.46 -1.67
CA SER A 143 23.18 12.35 -0.24
C SER A 143 24.60 12.79 0.15
N LEU A 144 25.57 12.73 -0.77
CA LEU A 144 26.94 13.24 -0.55
C LEU A 144 26.98 14.75 -0.23
N SER A 145 25.93 15.49 -0.61
CA SER A 145 25.83 16.93 -0.42
C SER A 145 24.74 17.33 0.59
N MET A 146 23.97 16.37 1.11
CA MET A 146 22.85 16.60 2.03
C MET A 146 23.31 16.54 3.49
N ASP A 147 22.49 17.08 4.39
CA ASP A 147 22.68 16.89 5.82
C ASP A 147 22.52 15.39 6.17
N ARG A 148 23.43 14.87 7.00
CA ARG A 148 23.43 13.48 7.41
C ARG A 148 22.15 13.13 8.18
N GLU A 149 21.66 14.05 9.01
CA GLU A 149 20.42 13.83 9.78
C GLU A 149 19.21 13.57 8.85
N ILE A 150 19.15 14.24 7.71
CA ILE A 150 18.09 14.03 6.72
C ILE A 150 18.28 12.68 6.02
N VAL A 151 19.50 12.36 5.58
CA VAL A 151 19.80 11.11 4.85
C VAL A 151 19.52 9.86 5.69
N ASP A 152 19.83 9.94 6.97
CA ASP A 152 19.74 8.81 7.90
C ASP A 152 18.33 8.64 8.47
N ASN A 153 17.60 9.74 8.74
CA ASN A 153 16.33 9.67 9.47
C ASN A 153 15.06 9.93 8.62
N PHE A 154 15.15 10.50 7.41
CA PHE A 154 13.95 10.84 6.61
C PHE A 154 13.37 9.61 5.90
N ARG A 155 12.84 8.66 6.66
CA ARG A 155 12.22 7.41 6.19
C ARG A 155 11.06 7.02 7.10
N PHE A 156 9.84 7.10 6.58
CA PHE A 156 8.64 7.02 7.43
C PHE A 156 7.59 6.05 6.91
N HIS A 157 7.96 5.14 6.00
CA HIS A 157 7.05 4.10 5.49
C HIS A 157 6.24 3.47 6.64
N ASP A 158 4.93 3.38 6.44
CA ASP A 158 3.92 2.87 7.38
C ASP A 158 3.69 3.68 8.67
N CYS A 159 4.40 4.80 8.87
CA CYS A 159 4.07 5.73 9.94
C CYS A 159 2.78 6.49 9.62
N ARG A 160 1.97 6.76 10.64
CA ARG A 160 0.73 7.53 10.50
C ARG A 160 0.89 8.92 11.10
N ILE A 161 0.49 9.96 10.36
CA ILE A 161 0.47 11.32 10.87
C ILE A 161 -0.71 11.47 11.84
N ILE A 162 -0.43 11.62 13.13
CA ILE A 162 -1.45 11.83 14.17
C ILE A 162 -1.94 13.27 14.14
N LYS A 163 -1.01 14.21 13.97
CA LYS A 163 -1.29 15.64 14.06
C LYS A 163 -0.36 16.44 13.18
N SER A 164 -0.88 17.50 12.55
CA SER A 164 -0.09 18.50 11.85
C SER A 164 -0.30 19.88 12.46
N ILE A 165 0.77 20.52 12.91
CA ILE A 165 0.74 21.85 13.52
C ILE A 165 1.49 22.80 12.61
N LEU A 166 0.78 23.75 12.00
CA LEU A 166 1.36 24.82 11.19
C LEU A 166 1.46 26.10 12.02
N ASN A 167 2.68 26.61 12.16
CA ASN A 167 2.98 27.95 12.67
C ASN A 167 3.46 28.83 11.50
N ASP A 168 3.67 30.13 11.73
CA ASP A 168 3.99 31.12 10.68
C ASP A 168 5.10 30.71 9.70
N LYS A 169 6.10 29.95 10.16
CA LYS A 169 7.23 29.49 9.35
C LYS A 169 7.63 28.03 9.56
N SER A 170 6.88 27.27 10.34
CA SER A 170 7.24 25.88 10.62
C SER A 170 6.03 24.96 10.56
N ILE A 171 6.26 23.73 10.13
CA ILE A 171 5.28 22.65 10.24
C ILE A 171 5.86 21.53 11.08
N THR A 172 5.10 21.12 12.09
CA THR A 172 5.40 19.97 12.94
C THR A 172 4.41 18.86 12.64
N LEU A 173 4.93 17.66 12.38
CA LEU A 173 4.16 16.44 12.20
C LEU A 173 4.43 15.51 13.38
N LEU A 174 3.38 15.12 14.08
CA LEU A 174 3.44 14.06 15.09
C LEU A 174 3.09 12.73 14.43
N LEU A 175 3.91 11.72 14.68
CA LEU A 175 3.84 10.42 14.04
C LEU A 175 3.50 9.32 15.04
N ASP A 176 2.66 8.39 14.59
CA ASP A 176 2.51 7.06 15.16
C ASP A 176 3.42 6.13 14.34
N ASN A 177 4.52 5.70 14.94
CA ASN A 177 5.54 4.87 14.29
C ASN A 177 5.37 3.37 14.59
N THR A 178 4.29 2.96 15.28
CA THR A 178 4.08 1.56 15.70
C THR A 178 4.03 0.56 14.55
N GLY A 179 3.65 1.01 13.34
CA GLY A 179 3.69 0.22 12.11
C GLY A 179 4.94 0.42 11.25
N GLY A 180 5.77 1.42 11.56
CA GLY A 180 6.94 1.79 10.76
C GLY A 180 8.25 1.19 11.26
N PHE A 181 9.34 1.53 10.56
CA PHE A 181 10.69 1.05 10.86
C PHE A 181 11.59 2.14 11.46
N THR A 182 10.99 3.13 12.12
CA THR A 182 11.66 4.31 12.70
C THR A 182 11.24 4.51 14.14
N ASP A 183 12.11 5.12 14.94
CA ASP A 183 11.86 5.51 16.32
C ASP A 183 11.54 7.02 16.45
N ILE A 184 11.41 7.73 15.33
CA ILE A 184 11.06 9.15 15.31
C ILE A 184 9.56 9.32 15.51
N ASP A 185 9.20 10.14 16.48
CA ASP A 185 7.80 10.44 16.85
C ASP A 185 7.37 11.84 16.39
N GLU A 186 8.33 12.75 16.17
CA GLU A 186 8.06 14.12 15.76
C GLU A 186 9.04 14.59 14.68
N LEU A 187 8.49 15.20 13.63
CA LEU A 187 9.22 15.78 12.52
C LEU A 187 8.89 17.27 12.41
N ILE A 188 9.90 18.12 12.42
CA ILE A 188 9.73 19.58 12.36
C ILE A 188 10.47 20.12 11.15
N PHE A 189 9.77 20.87 10.31
CA PHE A 189 10.38 21.60 9.20
C PHE A 189 10.35 23.10 9.49
N GLU A 190 11.49 23.77 9.36
CA GLU A 190 11.62 25.20 9.60
C GLU A 190 11.78 26.01 8.30
N ASN A 191 11.30 27.26 8.35
CA ASN A 191 11.20 28.18 7.21
C ASN A 191 10.50 27.53 6.02
N VAL A 192 9.37 26.88 6.30
CA VAL A 192 8.62 26.07 5.35
C VAL A 192 7.82 26.90 4.35
N THR A 193 7.79 26.45 3.11
CA THR A 193 6.83 26.87 2.08
C THR A 193 6.11 25.63 1.58
N ILE A 194 4.78 25.60 1.72
CA ILE A 194 3.98 24.51 1.17
C ILE A 194 3.87 24.71 -0.34
N ILE A 195 4.46 23.79 -1.11
CA ILE A 195 4.42 23.80 -2.57
C ILE A 195 3.13 23.13 -3.06
N LYS A 196 2.75 22.02 -2.43
CA LYS A 196 1.54 21.27 -2.77
C LYS A 196 1.00 20.53 -1.56
N GLN A 197 -0.32 20.54 -1.41
CA GLN A 197 -1.04 19.72 -0.43
C GLN A 197 -2.40 19.36 -1.01
N ASP A 198 -2.59 18.08 -1.36
CA ASP A 198 -3.83 17.63 -2.00
C ASP A 198 -5.03 17.55 -1.01
N ALA A 199 -4.78 17.24 0.26
CA ALA A 199 -5.81 17.09 1.29
C ALA A 199 -5.24 17.28 2.72
N GLY A 200 -6.08 17.08 3.75
CA GLY A 200 -5.64 17.05 5.14
C GLY A 200 -4.66 15.91 5.41
N LEU A 201 -3.68 16.15 6.29
CA LEU A 201 -2.58 15.20 6.54
C LEU A 201 -2.88 14.22 7.69
N GLU A 202 -3.72 14.64 8.64
CA GLU A 202 -4.02 13.83 9.83
C GLU A 202 -4.70 12.51 9.45
N ASN A 203 -4.33 11.46 10.18
CA ASN A 203 -4.74 10.08 9.95
C ASN A 203 -4.32 9.50 8.58
N SER A 204 -3.34 10.11 7.92
CA SER A 204 -2.76 9.56 6.70
C SER A 204 -1.51 8.73 7.02
N TRP A 205 -1.36 7.60 6.35
CA TRP A 205 -0.16 6.77 6.35
C TRP A 205 0.84 7.28 5.34
N TRP A 206 2.09 7.23 5.73
CA TRP A 206 3.20 7.63 4.89
C TRP A 206 3.63 6.45 4.02
N LEU A 207 3.51 6.62 2.71
CA LEU A 207 3.84 5.56 1.75
C LEU A 207 5.25 5.72 1.22
N TYR A 208 5.63 6.88 0.71
CA TYR A 208 6.96 7.06 0.11
C TYR A 208 7.42 8.49 0.27
N GLU A 209 8.75 8.66 0.31
CA GLU A 209 9.39 9.95 0.41
C GLU A 209 10.51 10.14 -0.60
N GLU A 210 10.66 11.39 -1.04
CA GLU A 210 11.80 11.84 -1.81
C GLU A 210 12.34 13.13 -1.22
N VAL A 211 13.67 13.31 -1.27
CA VAL A 211 14.33 14.54 -0.82
C VAL A 211 15.26 15.09 -1.90
N TYR A 212 15.15 16.40 -2.11
CA TYR A 212 15.95 17.14 -3.08
C TYR A 212 16.64 18.31 -2.42
N LYS A 213 17.92 18.52 -2.74
CA LYS A 213 18.62 19.74 -2.37
C LYS A 213 18.50 20.75 -3.50
N VAL A 214 17.88 21.90 -3.21
CA VAL A 214 17.61 22.97 -4.18
C VAL A 214 18.16 24.27 -3.63
N ASN A 215 19.30 24.70 -4.17
CA ASN A 215 20.11 25.80 -3.62
C ASN A 215 20.46 25.54 -2.14
N ASP A 216 20.14 26.48 -1.26
CA ASP A 216 20.38 26.40 0.19
C ASP A 216 19.21 25.77 0.97
N LYS A 217 18.25 25.15 0.28
CA LYS A 217 17.05 24.54 0.87
C LYS A 217 16.90 23.08 0.46
N TYR A 218 15.96 22.42 1.12
CA TYR A 218 15.48 21.10 0.75
C TYR A 218 14.05 21.17 0.24
N GLU A 219 13.71 20.33 -0.72
CA GLU A 219 12.34 19.96 -1.03
C GLU A 219 12.07 18.55 -0.56
N PHE A 220 11.01 18.39 0.23
CA PHE A 220 10.53 17.13 0.74
C PHE A 220 9.22 16.79 0.02
N HIS A 221 9.20 15.62 -0.62
CA HIS A 221 8.05 15.15 -1.38
C HIS A 221 7.53 13.89 -0.71
N MET A 222 6.33 13.96 -0.16
CA MET A 222 5.68 12.87 0.55
C MET A 222 4.47 12.38 -0.24
N LEU A 223 4.42 11.08 -0.46
CA LEU A 223 3.22 10.38 -0.89
C LEU A 223 2.58 9.73 0.33
N LEU A 224 1.34 10.15 0.63
CA LEU A 224 0.57 9.65 1.75
C LEU A 224 -0.71 8.97 1.26
N GLN A 225 -1.33 8.16 2.13
CA GLN A 225 -2.63 7.56 1.91
C GLN A 225 -3.55 7.85 3.11
N ASN A 226 -4.75 8.36 2.85
CA ASN A 226 -5.75 8.59 3.89
C ASN A 226 -6.54 7.32 4.23
N GLN A 227 -7.42 7.41 5.23
CA GLN A 227 -8.27 6.30 5.69
C GLN A 227 -9.23 5.76 4.64
N ASP A 228 -9.58 6.58 3.65
CA ASP A 228 -10.45 6.20 2.53
C ASP A 228 -9.65 5.65 1.34
N THR A 229 -8.37 5.26 1.53
CA THR A 229 -7.43 4.78 0.51
C THR A 229 -7.03 5.81 -0.56
N GLY A 230 -7.42 7.07 -0.38
CA GLY A 230 -7.08 8.18 -1.25
C GLY A 230 -5.62 8.62 -1.10
N LEU A 231 -4.93 8.78 -2.22
CA LEU A 231 -3.54 9.23 -2.25
C LEU A 231 -3.43 10.75 -2.11
N ILE A 232 -2.45 11.22 -1.36
CA ILE A 232 -2.20 12.63 -1.08
C ILE A 232 -0.74 12.94 -1.43
N ASN A 233 -0.54 13.94 -2.29
CA ASN A 233 0.78 14.57 -2.42
C ASN A 233 0.89 15.68 -1.40
N PHE A 234 1.94 15.61 -0.57
CA PHE A 234 2.34 16.70 0.28
C PHE A 234 3.80 17.06 -0.04
N ILE A 235 4.01 18.27 -0.55
CA ILE A 235 5.32 18.73 -1.02
C ILE A 235 5.61 20.07 -0.35
N ILE A 236 6.77 20.16 0.28
CA ILE A 236 7.22 21.37 0.97
C ILE A 236 8.65 21.69 0.59
N SER A 237 8.99 22.98 0.61
CA SER A 237 10.38 23.43 0.69
C SER A 237 10.66 23.91 2.11
N ALA A 238 11.78 23.51 2.70
CA ALA A 238 12.20 23.95 4.03
C ALA A 238 13.73 24.11 4.08
N GLU A 239 14.20 24.96 4.99
CA GLU A 239 15.64 25.17 5.19
C GLU A 239 16.24 24.06 6.05
N GLN A 240 15.49 23.59 7.04
CA GLN A 240 15.94 22.60 8.02
C GLN A 240 14.82 21.61 8.34
N ALA A 241 15.21 20.39 8.71
CA ALA A 241 14.33 19.36 9.22
C ALA A 241 14.94 18.78 10.50
N PHE A 242 14.11 18.62 11.53
CA PHE A 242 14.50 18.06 12.82
C PHE A 242 13.67 16.83 13.14
N PHE A 243 14.34 15.81 13.67
CA PHE A 243 13.79 14.50 13.96
C PHE A 243 13.86 14.28 15.47
N ARG A 244 12.72 14.09 16.15
CA ARG A 244 12.67 13.91 17.59
C ARG A 244 12.03 12.58 17.98
N ARG A 245 12.53 12.03 19.08
CA ARG A 245 12.07 10.81 19.73
C ARG A 245 11.42 11.22 21.04
N LEU A 246 10.13 10.96 21.20
CA LEU A 246 9.40 11.18 22.43
C LEU A 246 9.65 9.98 23.35
N GLY A 247 10.87 9.89 23.90
CA GLY A 247 11.22 8.86 24.87
C GLY A 247 12.69 8.44 24.89
N SER A 248 13.58 9.32 25.34
CA SER A 248 14.82 8.92 26.05
C SER A 248 15.07 9.78 27.28
N ASP A 249 14.00 10.22 27.95
CA ASP A 249 14.06 10.69 29.34
C ASP A 249 13.36 9.63 30.20
N VAL A 250 14.05 8.51 30.39
CA VAL A 250 13.87 7.63 31.54
C VAL A 250 15.27 7.49 32.14
N ASP A 251 15.52 8.33 33.15
CA ASP A 251 16.59 8.34 34.16
C ASP A 251 18.02 7.88 33.78
#